data_AF-A0A2D6D3Q5-F1
#
_entry.id   AF-A0A2D6D3Q5-F1
#
_cell.length_a   1.000
_cell.length_b   1.000
_cell.length_c   1.000
_cell.angle_alpha   90.00
_cell.angle_beta   90.00
_cell.angle_gamma   90.00
#
_symmetry.space_group_name_H-M   'P 1'
#
loop_
_entity.id
_entity.type
_entity.pdbx_description
1 polymer ?
#
loop_
_entity_poly.entity_id
_entity_poly.type
_entity_poly.pdbx_seq_one_letter_code
_entity_poly.pdbx_strand_id
1 'polypeptide(L)' 'MAKPKVRNNIRRLRFDAGEMTQRELASRVECTRQTIVMLEQERYVPSLALAFR' A
#
# COMPACT_ATOMS: atom_id res chain seq x y z
N MET A 1 -3.72 -19.59 2.22
CA MET A 1 -4.21 -18.54 1.30
C MET A 1 -3.20 -18.41 0.16
N ALA A 2 -3.65 -18.46 -1.09
CA ALA A 2 -2.75 -18.33 -2.24
C ALA A 2 -2.04 -16.97 -2.20
N LYS A 3 -0.72 -16.94 -2.42
CA LYS A 3 0.02 -15.68 -2.52
C LYS A 3 -0.56 -14.85 -3.68
N PRO A 4 -0.81 -13.54 -3.48
CA PRO A 4 -1.24 -12.70 -4.58
C PRO A 4 -0.18 -12.70 -5.69
N LYS A 5 -0.63 -12.87 -6.94
CA LYS A 5 0.24 -12.89 -8.13
C LYS A 5 0.83 -11.52 -8.47
N VAL A 6 0.32 -10.46 -7.84
CA VAL A 6 0.76 -9.08 -8.03
C VAL A 6 1.62 -8.67 -6.85
N ARG A 7 2.88 -8.36 -7.14
CA ARG A 7 3.79 -7.68 -6.21
C ARG A 7 3.61 -6.17 -6.31
N ASN A 8 3.91 -5.47 -5.23
CA ASN A 8 3.87 -4.00 -5.21
C ASN A 8 5.16 -3.43 -4.65
N ASN A 9 5.46 -2.20 -5.03
CA ASN A 9 6.64 -1.47 -4.59
C ASN A 9 6.30 -0.38 -3.57
N ILE A 10 5.12 -0.47 -2.92
CA ILE A 10 4.57 0.61 -2.09
C ILE A 10 5.54 1.00 -0.99
N ARG A 11 6.13 0.01 -0.30
CA ARG A 11 7.10 0.27 0.77
C ARG A 11 8.26 1.13 0.28
N ARG A 12 8.90 0.72 -0.81
CA ARG A 12 10.05 1.44 -1.38
C ARG A 12 9.66 2.86 -1.78
N LEU A 13 8.61 3.00 -2.59
CA LEU A 13 8.13 4.30 -3.07
C LEU A 13 7.73 5.24 -1.93
N ARG A 14 7.16 4.70 -0.86
CA ARG A 14 6.81 5.48 0.34
C ARG A 14 8.04 6.04 1.04
N PHE A 15 9.12 5.26 1.17
CA PHE A 15 10.38 5.75 1.74
C PHE A 15 11.10 6.73 0.80
N ASP A 16 11.11 6.46 -0.51
CA ASP A 16 11.67 7.37 -1.53
C ASP A 16 10.95 8.73 -1.53
N ALA A 17 9.68 8.76 -1.14
CA ALA A 17 8.86 9.96 -0.97
C ALA A 17 9.04 10.63 0.41
N GLY A 18 10.29 10.76 0.86
CA GLY A 18 10.63 11.50 2.09
C GLY A 18 10.31 10.76 3.39
N GLU A 19 10.59 9.46 3.45
CA GLU A 19 10.34 8.61 4.63
C GLU A 19 8.90 8.62 5.14
N MET A 20 7.95 8.90 4.24
CA MET A 20 6.52 8.99 4.54
C MET A 20 6.07 7.77 5.36
N THR A 21 5.34 7.97 6.45
CA THR A 21 4.82 6.87 7.26
C THR A 21 3.64 6.16 6.58
N GLN A 22 3.34 4.94 7.01
CA GLN A 22 2.16 4.21 6.52
C GLN A 22 0.85 4.98 6.78
N ARG A 23 0.79 5.76 7.88
CA ARG A 23 -0.38 6.55 8.24
C ARG A 23 -0.55 7.73 7.30
N GLU A 24 0.54 8.43 6.96
CA GLU A 24 0.51 9.53 6.01
C GLU A 24 0.07 9.07 4.62
N LEU A 25 0.61 7.95 4.13
CA LEU A 25 0.17 7.38 2.85
C LEU A 25 -1.31 7.02 2.90
N ALA A 26 -1.76 6.34 3.96
CA ALA A 26 -3.16 5.96 4.13
C ALA A 26 -4.09 7.18 4.14
N SER A 27 -3.69 8.27 4.78
CA SER A 27 -4.44 9.54 4.76
C SER A 27 -4.52 10.16 3.37
N ARG A 28 -3.45 10.07 2.56
CA ARG A 28 -3.42 10.62 1.20
C ARG A 28 -4.30 9.85 0.21
N VAL A 29 -4.35 8.51 0.31
CA VAL A 29 -5.15 7.65 -0.60
C VAL A 29 -6.51 7.25 -0.01
N GLU A 30 -6.91 7.90 1.08
CA GLU A 30 -8.20 7.71 1.76
C GLU A 30 -8.48 6.25 2.10
N CYS A 31 -7.51 5.58 2.74
CA CYS A 31 -7.65 4.23 3.26
C CYS A 31 -7.16 4.13 4.71
N THR A 32 -7.26 2.94 5.30
CA THR A 32 -6.74 2.72 6.65
C THR A 32 -5.24 2.42 6.61
N ARG A 33 -4.53 2.71 7.70
CA ARG A 33 -3.13 2.30 7.88
C ARG A 33 -2.97 0.78 7.72
N GLN A 34 -3.92 0.00 8.25
CA GLN A 34 -3.93 -1.46 8.13
C GLN A 34 -4.00 -1.91 6.67
N THR A 35 -4.72 -1.18 5.80
CA THR A 35 -4.73 -1.44 4.35
C THR A 35 -3.32 -1.32 3.77
N ILE A 36 -2.61 -0.23 4.08
CA ILE A 36 -1.21 -0.05 3.64
C ILE A 36 -0.30 -1.16 4.17
N VAL A 37 -0.44 -1.56 5.43
CA VAL A 37 0.33 -2.68 6.01
C VAL A 37 0.12 -3.97 5.23
N MET A 38 -1.14 -4.32 4.92
CA MET A 38 -1.45 -5.57 4.21
C MET A 38 -0.98 -5.54 2.76
N LEU A 39 -1.00 -4.36 2.13
CA LEU A 39 -0.44 -4.14 0.80
C LEU A 39 1.08 -4.33 0.82
N GLU A 40 1.81 -3.65 1.72
CA GLU A 40 3.28 -3.80 1.84
C GLU A 40 3.71 -5.23 2.18
N GLN A 41 2.88 -5.99 2.88
CA GLN A 41 3.11 -7.40 3.21
C GLN A 41 2.71 -8.38 2.09
N GLU A 42 2.22 -7.87 0.95
CA GLU A 42 1.71 -8.68 -0.16
C GLU A 42 0.67 -9.72 0.31
N ARG A 43 -0.18 -9.34 1.28
CA ARG A 43 -1.28 -10.19 1.77
C ARG A 43 -2.59 -9.92 1.05
N TYR A 44 -2.64 -8.85 0.26
CA TYR A 44 -3.82 -8.36 -0.42
C TYR A 44 -3.41 -7.64 -1.71
N VAL A 45 -4.24 -7.75 -2.77
CA VAL A 45 -4.10 -6.98 -4.01
C VAL A 45 -5.03 -5.78 -3.93
N PRO A 46 -4.58 -4.54 -4.17
CA PRO A 46 -5.45 -3.37 -4.12
C PRO A 46 -6.55 -3.47 -5.18
N SER A 47 -7.71 -2.89 -4.89
CA SER A 47 -8.70 -2.64 -5.94
C SER A 47 -8.14 -1.67 -6.98
N LEU A 48 -8.66 -1.72 -8.20
CA LEU A 48 -8.25 -0.79 -9.25
C LEU A 48 -8.46 0.67 -8.82
N ALA A 49 -9.58 0.96 -8.16
CA ALA A 49 -9.88 2.27 -7.62
C ALA A 49 -8.84 2.75 -6.61
N LEU A 50 -8.39 1.87 -5.69
CA LEU A 50 -7.35 2.23 -4.72
C LEU A 50 -5.97 2.42 -5.38
N ALA A 51 -5.68 1.68 -6.46
CA ALA A 51 -4.41 1.77 -7.18
C ALA A 51 -4.26 3.04 -8.03
N PHE A 52 -5.37 3.68 -8.41
CA PHE A 52 -5.39 4.92 -9.20
C PHE A 52 -5.58 6.19 -8.35
N ARG A 53 -5.71 6.07 -7.04
CA ARG A 53 -5.62 7.20 -6.11
C ARG A 53 -4.16 7.53 -5.83
#